data_AF-A0A7Z9QLS3-F1
#
_entry.id   AF-A0A7Z9QLS3-F1
#
_cell.length_a   1.000
_cell.length_b   1.000
_cell.length_c   1.000
_cell.angle_alpha   90.00
_cell.angle_beta   90.00
_cell.angle_gamma   90.00
#
_symmetry.space_group_name_H-M   'P 1'
#
loop_
_entity.id
_entity.type
_entity.pdbx_description
1 polymer ?
#
loop_
_entity_poly.entity_id
_entity_poly.type
_entity_poly.pdbx_seq_one_letter_code
_entity_poly.pdbx_strand_id
1 'polypeptide(L)'
;MPDFLNCVSFGELGRPISEATVRKVLRKTHDEITVHGFRSSFRDWCAEMTNFTREVAEAALAHTNKDKTEAAYQRGDLLEKRRALMDAWAEYCLCRNIEADVIPIKNNA
;
A
#
# COMPACT_ATOMS: atom_id res chain seq x y z
N MET A 1 15.34 -12.93 19.49
CA MET A 1 14.67 -11.61 19.34
C MET A 1 13.30 -11.89 18.75
N PRO A 2 12.19 -11.37 19.30
CA PRO A 2 10.89 -11.58 18.68
C PRO A 2 10.78 -10.72 17.43
N ASP A 3 10.29 -11.32 16.36
CA ASP A 3 10.14 -10.73 15.03
C ASP A 3 9.18 -9.53 15.08
N PHE A 4 9.71 -8.33 14.85
CA PHE A 4 8.94 -7.08 14.74
C PHE A 4 8.12 -6.98 13.44
N LEU A 5 7.94 -8.09 12.71
CA LEU A 5 7.31 -8.14 11.39
C LEU A 5 5.76 -8.26 11.45
N ASN A 6 5.12 -7.71 12.49
CA ASN A 6 3.69 -7.94 12.75
C ASN A 6 2.90 -6.68 13.09
N CYS A 7 3.23 -5.55 12.46
CA CYS A 7 2.50 -4.30 12.66
C CYS A 7 2.17 -3.65 11.33
N VAL A 8 1.03 -4.01 10.70
CA VAL A 8 0.08 -3.10 10.02
C VAL A 8 -1.24 -3.86 9.78
N SER A 9 -2.12 -3.95 10.79
CA SER A 9 -3.60 -4.17 10.70
C SER A 9 -4.08 -4.76 12.02
N PHE A 10 -4.66 -3.92 12.88
CA PHE A 10 -5.13 -4.31 14.20
C PHE A 10 -6.60 -4.75 14.16
N GLY A 11 -6.87 -6.01 14.52
CA GLY A 11 -8.23 -6.48 14.80
C GLY A 11 -8.65 -6.15 16.24
N GLU A 12 -9.81 -6.64 16.67
CA GLU A 12 -10.21 -6.55 18.08
C GLU A 12 -9.15 -7.24 18.96
N LEU A 13 -8.68 -6.53 20.00
CA LEU A 13 -7.59 -6.90 20.92
C LEU A 13 -6.15 -6.85 20.39
N GLY A 14 -5.85 -6.05 19.37
CA GLY A 14 -4.45 -5.79 18.97
C GLY A 14 -3.76 -7.01 18.32
N ARG A 15 -4.54 -8.02 17.93
CA ARG A 15 -4.07 -9.16 17.16
C ARG A 15 -3.99 -8.77 15.67
N PRO A 16 -3.02 -9.31 14.92
CA PRO A 16 -2.98 -9.13 13.48
C PRO A 16 -4.27 -9.67 12.85
N ILE A 17 -4.88 -8.88 11.99
CA ILE A 17 -6.07 -9.31 11.23
C ILE A 17 -5.65 -10.47 10.31
N SER A 18 -6.42 -11.56 10.35
CA SER A 18 -6.16 -12.69 9.46
C SER A 18 -6.46 -12.29 8.00
N GLU A 19 -5.65 -12.81 7.07
CA GLU A 19 -5.90 -12.61 5.63
C GLU A 19 -7.31 -13.05 5.22
N ALA A 20 -7.80 -14.14 5.82
CA ALA A 20 -9.15 -14.66 5.59
C ALA A 20 -10.24 -13.64 5.98
N THR A 21 -10.02 -12.90 7.07
CA THR A 21 -10.92 -11.81 7.48
C THR A 21 -10.94 -10.70 6.43
N VAL A 22 -9.78 -10.25 5.96
CA VAL A 22 -9.69 -9.21 4.92
C VAL A 22 -10.38 -9.66 3.63
N ARG A 23 -10.11 -10.88 3.17
CA ARG A 23 -10.78 -11.46 1.99
C ARG A 23 -12.30 -11.51 2.15
N LYS A 24 -12.80 -11.90 3.33
CA LYS A 24 -14.24 -12.00 3.60
C LYS A 24 -14.92 -10.63 3.58
N VAL A 25 -14.26 -9.60 4.13
CA VAL A 25 -14.76 -8.22 4.09
C VAL A 25 -14.80 -7.71 2.66
N LEU A 26 -13.72 -7.88 1.89
CA LEU A 26 -13.66 -7.43 0.50
C LEU A 26 -14.73 -8.06 -0.37
N ARG A 27 -14.93 -9.38 -0.28
CA ARG A 27 -16.04 -10.05 -1.00
C ARG A 27 -17.42 -9.50 -0.64
N LYS A 28 -17.60 -9.00 0.58
CA LYS A 28 -18.89 -8.46 1.04
C LYS A 28 -19.13 -7.01 0.60
N THR A 29 -18.07 -6.20 0.49
CA THR A 29 -18.19 -4.76 0.19
C THR A 29 -17.87 -4.43 -1.28
N HIS A 30 -16.92 -5.14 -1.88
CA HIS A 30 -16.37 -4.89 -3.21
C HIS A 30 -15.91 -6.20 -3.87
N ASP A 31 -16.84 -6.96 -4.46
CA ASP A 31 -16.60 -8.32 -4.97
C ASP A 31 -15.52 -8.39 -6.09
N GLU A 32 -15.39 -7.31 -6.87
CA GLU A 32 -14.39 -7.15 -7.93
C GLU A 32 -12.96 -6.96 -7.40
N ILE A 33 -12.79 -6.57 -6.13
CA ILE A 33 -11.49 -6.16 -5.58
C ILE A 33 -10.89 -7.28 -4.74
N THR A 34 -9.66 -7.68 -5.10
CA THR A 34 -8.91 -8.70 -4.37
C THR A 34 -7.77 -8.10 -3.53
N VAL A 35 -7.33 -8.84 -2.51
CA VAL A 35 -6.16 -8.46 -1.70
C VAL A 35 -4.89 -8.34 -2.57
N HIS A 36 -4.79 -9.13 -3.65
CA HIS A 36 -3.69 -9.01 -4.60
C HIS A 36 -3.83 -7.73 -5.43
N GLY A 37 -5.04 -7.37 -5.85
CA GLY A 37 -5.34 -6.10 -6.51
C GLY A 37 -4.85 -4.90 -5.70
N PHE A 38 -5.13 -4.86 -4.40
CA PHE A 38 -4.62 -3.78 -3.52
C PHE A 38 -3.10 -3.66 -3.52
N ARG A 39 -2.38 -4.78 -3.48
CA ARG A 39 -0.91 -4.78 -3.50
C ARG A 39 -0.36 -4.33 -4.85
N SER A 40 -0.98 -4.75 -5.95
CA SER A 40 -0.61 -4.30 -7.29
C SER A 40 -0.85 -2.80 -7.45
N SER A 41 -2.04 -2.29 -7.08
CA SER A 41 -2.34 -0.87 -7.17
C SER A 41 -1.40 0.00 -6.34
N PHE A 42 -1.02 -0.44 -5.14
CA PHE A 42 0.01 0.24 -4.35
C PHE A 42 1.35 0.28 -5.09
N ARG A 43 1.76 -0.84 -5.69
CA ARG A 43 3.04 -0.96 -6.39
C ARG A 43 3.09 -0.08 -7.65
N ASP A 44 2.00 -0.03 -8.39
CA ASP A 44 1.84 0.78 -9.59
C ASP A 44 1.84 2.27 -9.22
N TRP A 45 1.07 2.67 -8.19
CA TRP A 45 1.09 4.04 -7.68
C TRP A 45 2.49 4.48 -7.24
N CYS A 46 3.23 3.64 -6.52
CA CYS A 46 4.61 3.95 -6.14
C CYS A 46 5.50 4.20 -7.37
N ALA A 47 5.29 3.44 -8.46
CA ALA A 47 6.10 3.54 -9.67
C ALA A 47 5.73 4.75 -10.55
N GLU A 48 4.45 5.10 -10.61
CA GLU A 48 3.94 6.12 -11.54
C GLU A 48 3.82 7.51 -10.92
N MET A 49 3.48 7.57 -9.63
CA MET A 49 3.08 8.83 -8.96
C MET A 49 4.11 9.34 -7.96
N THR A 50 5.19 8.59 -7.70
CA THR A 50 6.16 8.94 -6.67
C THR A 50 7.59 8.73 -7.13
N ASN A 51 8.53 9.40 -6.45
CA ASN A 51 9.97 9.19 -6.63
C ASN A 51 10.56 8.19 -5.61
N PHE A 52 9.72 7.44 -4.88
CA PHE A 52 10.22 6.44 -3.95
C PHE A 52 10.85 5.28 -4.72
N THR A 53 11.99 4.80 -4.23
CA THR A 53 12.70 3.73 -4.92
C THR A 53 11.96 2.40 -4.76
N ARG A 54 12.17 1.50 -5.73
CA ARG A 54 11.56 0.17 -5.73
C ARG A 54 11.82 -0.57 -4.42
N GLU A 55 13.02 -0.45 -3.88
CA GLU A 55 13.43 -1.16 -2.68
C GLU A 55 12.60 -0.72 -1.45
N VAL A 56 12.25 0.57 -1.35
CA VAL A 56 11.40 1.09 -0.27
C VAL A 56 9.97 0.56 -0.40
N ALA A 57 9.43 0.49 -1.62
CA ALA A 57 8.09 -0.05 -1.87
C ALA A 57 7.99 -1.55 -1.59
N GLU A 58 8.98 -2.34 -2.01
CA GLU A 58 9.05 -3.78 -1.73
C GLU A 58 9.25 -4.05 -0.23
N ALA A 59 10.08 -3.26 0.45
CA ALA A 59 10.26 -3.35 1.90
C ALA A 59 8.98 -2.97 2.67
N ALA A 60 8.20 -2.00 2.18
CA ALA A 60 6.90 -1.66 2.76
C ALA A 60 5.87 -2.80 2.61
N LEU A 61 5.92 -3.55 1.51
CA LEU A 61 5.10 -4.76 1.29
C LEU A 61 5.58 -5.99 2.08
N ALA A 62 6.66 -5.86 2.87
CA ALA A 62 7.33 -6.96 3.55
C ALA A 62 7.75 -8.10 2.61
N HIS A 63 8.02 -7.77 1.35
CA HIS A 63 8.54 -8.74 0.39
C HIS A 63 10.01 -9.06 0.73
N THR A 64 10.34 -10.35 0.78
CA THR A 64 11.72 -10.79 0.97
C THR A 64 12.54 -10.46 -0.28
N ASN A 65 13.65 -9.73 -0.12
CA ASN A 65 14.61 -9.53 -1.21
C ASN A 65 15.15 -10.89 -1.67
N LYS A 66 14.98 -11.20 -2.95
CA LYS A 66 15.46 -12.45 -3.55
C LYS A 66 16.98 -12.47 -3.74
N ASP A 67 17.61 -11.30 -3.80
CA ASP A 67 19.06 -11.18 -3.91
C ASP A 67 19.72 -11.05 -2.53
N LYS A 68 20.36 -12.13 -2.10
CA LYS A 68 21.04 -12.21 -0.80
C LYS A 68 22.26 -11.27 -0.72
N THR A 69 22.78 -10.85 -1.86
CA THR A 69 23.95 -9.96 -1.94
C THR A 69 23.55 -8.52 -1.63
N GLU A 70 22.49 -8.04 -2.26
CA GLU A 70 21.89 -6.72 -2.00
C GLU A 70 21.32 -6.62 -0.57
N ALA A 71 20.70 -7.70 -0.08
CA ALA A 71 20.21 -7.77 1.29
C ALA A 71 21.32 -7.64 2.35
N ALA A 72 22.56 -8.06 2.04
CA ALA A 72 23.70 -7.89 2.94
C ALA A 72 24.20 -6.45 3.04
N TYR A 73 23.99 -5.64 1.99
CA TYR A 73 24.34 -4.21 1.95
C TYR A 73 23.20 -3.30 2.47
N GLN A 74 21.94 -3.72 2.34
CA GLN A 74 20.80 -3.08 3.01
C GLN A 74 20.77 -3.42 4.52
N ARG A 75 21.75 -2.94 5.28
CA ARG A 75 21.78 -3.09 6.75
C ARG A 75 20.72 -2.27 7.48
N GLY A 76 20.05 -1.35 6.79
CA GLY A 76 19.00 -0.51 7.37
C GLY A 76 17.63 -0.94 6.86
N ASP A 77 16.70 -1.13 7.79
CA ASP A 77 15.29 -1.50 7.53
C ASP A 77 14.47 -0.43 6.77
N LEU A 78 15.14 0.68 6.37
CA LEU A 78 14.59 1.84 5.69
C LEU A 78 13.33 2.41 6.36
N LEU A 79 13.19 2.23 7.68
CA LEU A 79 11.94 2.50 8.42
C LEU A 79 11.42 3.92 8.23
N GLU A 80 12.30 4.93 8.28
CA GLU A 80 11.90 6.32 8.07
C GLU A 80 11.42 6.58 6.63
N LYS A 81 12.06 5.98 5.63
CA LYS A 81 11.60 6.08 4.23
C LYS A 81 10.28 5.34 4.02
N ARG A 82 10.10 4.20 4.68
CA ARG A 82 8.85 3.43 4.68
C ARG A 82 7.73 4.19 5.35
N ARG A 83 8.00 4.88 6.46
CA ARG A 83 7.03 5.76 7.13
C ARG A 83 6.57 6.86 6.18
N ALA A 84 7.51 7.61 5.60
CA ALA A 84 7.18 8.67 4.64
C ALA A 84 6.38 8.15 3.42
N LEU A 85 6.71 6.97 2.91
CA LEU A 85 5.95 6.32 1.83
C LEU A 85 4.52 5.96 2.25
N MET A 86 4.35 5.38 3.44
CA MET A 86 3.03 5.03 3.97
C MET A 86 2.18 6.26 4.28
N ASP A 87 2.79 7.35 4.77
CA ASP A 87 2.11 8.62 5.01
C ASP A 87 1.61 9.22 3.70
N ALA A 88 2.46 9.27 2.66
CA ALA A 88 2.08 9.74 1.33
C ALA A 88 0.97 8.87 0.69
N TRP A 89 1.03 7.56 0.90
CA TRP A 89 0.00 6.64 0.43
C TRP A 89 -1.33 6.84 1.16
N ALA A 90 -1.29 7.06 2.47
CA ALA A 90 -2.46 7.37 3.26
C ALA A 90 -3.10 8.69 2.79
N GLU A 91 -2.30 9.72 2.56
CA GLU A 91 -2.77 11.00 2.00
C GLU A 91 -3.44 10.80 0.65
N TYR A 92 -2.83 10.05 -0.27
CA TYR A 92 -3.42 9.72 -1.57
C TYR A 92 -4.77 8.98 -1.45
N CYS A 93 -4.85 7.97 -0.58
CA CYS A 93 -6.08 7.19 -0.40
C CYS A 93 -7.21 7.96 0.30
N LEU A 94 -6.84 8.85 1.22
CA LEU A 94 -7.76 9.64 2.03
C LEU A 94 -8.16 10.95 1.36
N CYS A 95 -7.43 11.39 0.33
CA CYS A 95 -7.87 12.45 -0.56
C CYS A 95 -9.13 12.01 -1.30
N ARG A 96 -10.29 12.21 -0.66
CA ARG A 96 -11.61 11.96 -1.26
C ARG A 96 -12.60 13.06 -0.91
N ASN A 97 -12.51 14.14 -1.68
CA ASN A 97 -13.63 14.79 -2.36
C ASN A 97 -13.09 16.08 -2.97
N ILE A 98 -12.51 15.99 -4.16
CA ILE A 98 -12.64 17.13 -5.08
C ILE A 98 -13.97 16.86 -5.74
N GLU A 99 -14.99 17.65 -5.42
CA GLU A 99 -16.16 17.79 -6.30
C GLU A 99 -15.58 18.02 -7.69
N ALA A 100 -15.59 16.98 -8.52
CA ALA A 100 -15.13 17.12 -9.88
C ALA A 100 -16.08 18.13 -10.51
N ASP A 101 -15.60 19.35 -10.75
CA ASP A 101 -16.34 20.37 -11.47
C ASP A 101 -16.59 19.80 -12.86
N VAL A 102 -17.79 19.24 -13.06
CA VAL A 102 -18.19 18.65 -14.33
C VAL A 102 -18.36 19.82 -15.28
N ILE A 103 -17.29 20.18 -15.99
CA ILE A 103 -17.35 21.21 -17.02
C ILE A 103 -18.18 20.63 -18.17
N PRO A 104 -19.40 21.13 -18.43
CA PRO A 104 -20.22 20.62 -19.52
C PRO A 104 -19.51 20.90 -20.84
N ILE A 105 -19.27 19.84 -21.63
CA ILE A 105 -18.79 19.96 -23.00
C ILE A 105 -19.88 20.71 -23.77
N LYS A 106 -19.56 21.93 -24.22
CA LYS A 106 -20.43 22.71 -25.11
C LYS A 106 -20.55 21.95 -26.44
N ASN A 107 -21.70 21.32 -26.66
CA ASN A 107 -22.11 20.88 -27.99
C ASN A 107 -22.42 22.13 -28.82
N ASN A 108 -21.52 22.48 -29.74
CA ASN A 108 -21.83 23.43 -30.80
C ASN A 108 -22.63 22.66 -31.87
N ALA A 109 -23.95 22.82 -31.81
CA ALA A 109 -24.86 22.50 -32.90
C ALA A 109 -25.03 23.71 -33.83
#